data_AF-A0A382W1R7-F1
#
_entry.id   AF-A0A382W1R7-F1
#
_cell.length_a   1.000
_cell.length_b   1.000
_cell.length_c   1.000
_cell.angle_alpha   90.00
_cell.angle_beta   90.00
_cell.angle_gamma   90.00
#
_symmetry.space_group_name_H-M   'P 1'
#
loop_
_entity.id
_entity.type
_entity.pdbx_description
1 polymer ?
#
loop_
_entity_poly.entity_id
_entity_poly.type
_entity_poly.pdbx_seq_one_letter_code
_entity_poly.pdbx_strand_id
1 'polypeptide(L)'
;RERLYELEDQDNAYRDFWTSYKWYLQYGGYARHQDPVPASTEQDYMEINMALPSQHLELFFRLEADRMVNAVLRGWEAQRFTVLEQVLGGQSQPQTRFNEAIDGVTASSHPVYRPDGGHIRDFGNFTRAAMHKIYDDYFVPNNATLVLVGDVTLAEAVPLAERYFGQLPRGPEPPADLDVEAEPVPGGAIRLDWTDPVSPQVHVRYRIPGMGHPDRPVLDLIAALLSGPHGLAGQRLAIAGKSASVSADFRVIHTYRFGSPGAFTR
;
A
#
# COMPACT_ATOMS: atom_id res chain seq x y z
N ARG A 1 -0.63 -14.70 -25.30
CA ARG A 1 -0.82 -14.56 -23.83
C ARG A 1 -1.86 -15.54 -23.30
N GLU A 2 -3.00 -15.78 -23.97
CA GLU A 2 -3.98 -16.79 -23.52
C GLU A 2 -3.38 -18.19 -23.29
N ARG A 3 -2.55 -18.67 -24.23
CA ARG A 3 -1.82 -19.94 -24.05
C ARG A 3 -0.88 -19.94 -22.83
N LEU A 4 -0.31 -18.79 -22.49
CA LEU A 4 0.50 -18.65 -21.28
C LEU A 4 -0.40 -18.80 -20.05
N TYR A 5 -1.55 -18.13 -20.00
CA TYR A 5 -2.51 -18.26 -18.89
C TYR A 5 -2.97 -19.69 -18.67
N GLU A 6 -3.27 -20.43 -19.74
CA GLU A 6 -3.59 -21.87 -19.64
C GLU A 6 -2.45 -22.67 -19.02
N LEU A 7 -1.19 -22.42 -19.42
CA LEU A 7 -0.02 -23.10 -18.87
C LEU A 7 0.20 -22.73 -17.40
N GLU A 8 -0.01 -21.47 -17.03
CA GLU A 8 0.10 -20.99 -15.65
C GLU A 8 -0.97 -21.63 -14.75
N ASP A 9 -2.19 -21.80 -15.26
CA ASP A 9 -3.28 -22.44 -14.53
C ASP A 9 -3.10 -23.97 -14.44
N GLN A 10 -2.53 -24.60 -15.47
CA GLN A 10 -2.13 -26.01 -15.44
C GLN A 10 -1.02 -26.26 -14.41
N ASP A 11 0.02 -25.42 -14.41
CA ASP A 11 1.12 -25.49 -13.43
C ASP A 11 0.60 -25.32 -11.99
N ASN A 12 -0.41 -24.47 -11.78
CA ASN A 12 -1.04 -24.27 -10.48
C ASN A 12 -1.64 -25.56 -9.89
N ALA A 13 -2.13 -26.50 -10.72
CA ALA A 13 -2.71 -27.75 -10.26
C ALA A 13 -1.68 -28.73 -9.65
N TYR A 14 -0.40 -28.56 -9.97
CA TYR A 14 0.68 -29.46 -9.52
C TYR A 14 1.48 -28.89 -8.36
N ARG A 15 1.18 -27.67 -7.93
CA ARG A 15 1.96 -26.96 -6.92
C ARG A 15 1.20 -26.91 -5.60
N ASP A 16 1.88 -27.26 -4.52
CA ASP A 16 1.39 -26.96 -3.18
C ASP A 16 1.57 -25.45 -2.96
N PHE A 17 0.45 -24.71 -2.84
CA PHE A 17 0.42 -23.27 -2.55
C PHE A 17 1.31 -22.92 -1.35
N TRP A 18 1.43 -23.85 -0.39
CA TRP A 18 2.24 -23.68 0.80
C TRP A 18 3.73 -23.99 0.59
N THR A 19 4.19 -24.33 -0.60
CA THR A 19 5.60 -24.72 -0.82
C THR A 19 6.57 -23.60 -0.48
N SER A 20 6.34 -22.38 -1.00
CA SER A 20 7.17 -21.21 -0.69
C SER A 20 7.14 -20.87 0.79
N TYR A 21 5.96 -20.99 1.43
CA TYR A 21 5.77 -20.77 2.85
C TYR A 21 6.47 -21.81 3.72
N LYS A 22 6.32 -23.10 3.41
CA LYS A 22 7.00 -24.22 4.06
C LYS A 22 8.50 -24.08 3.96
N TRP A 23 8.96 -23.73 2.78
CA TRP A 23 10.37 -23.48 2.51
C TRP A 23 10.86 -22.28 3.33
N TYR A 24 10.15 -21.14 3.34
CA TYR A 24 10.54 -19.96 4.12
C TYR A 24 10.66 -20.28 5.60
N LEU A 25 9.67 -20.98 6.16
CA LEU A 25 9.67 -21.45 7.54
C LEU A 25 10.81 -22.45 7.81
N GLN A 26 11.10 -23.35 6.88
CA GLN A 26 12.18 -24.33 7.00
C GLN A 26 13.56 -23.67 7.10
N TYR A 27 13.77 -22.54 6.43
CA TYR A 27 15.00 -21.76 6.49
C TYR A 27 14.98 -20.70 7.62
N GLY A 28 14.15 -20.89 8.64
CA GLY A 28 14.11 -20.06 9.84
C GLY A 28 13.43 -18.70 9.64
N GLY A 29 12.73 -18.52 8.52
CA GLY A 29 11.84 -17.38 8.35
C GLY A 29 10.70 -17.45 9.36
N TYR A 30 10.33 -16.31 9.94
CA TYR A 30 9.21 -16.25 10.87
C TYR A 30 8.05 -15.46 10.27
N ALA A 31 6.83 -15.85 10.63
CA ALA A 31 5.63 -15.15 10.21
C ALA A 31 5.43 -13.87 11.03
N ARG A 32 5.17 -12.76 10.36
CA ARG A 32 4.74 -11.51 10.98
C ARG A 32 3.25 -11.34 10.67
N HIS A 33 2.43 -11.08 11.67
CA HIS A 33 0.97 -11.02 11.51
C HIS A 33 0.34 -12.28 10.88
N GLN A 34 0.88 -13.47 11.17
CA GLN A 34 0.46 -14.76 10.60
C GLN A 34 0.71 -14.93 9.08
N ASP A 35 1.38 -13.97 8.43
CA ASP A 35 1.87 -14.09 7.06
C ASP A 35 3.41 -14.30 7.07
N PRO A 36 3.93 -15.39 6.48
CA PRO A 36 5.36 -15.60 6.37
C PRO A 36 6.06 -14.65 5.39
N VAL A 37 5.36 -14.12 4.38
CA VAL A 37 5.91 -13.10 3.46
C VAL A 37 4.86 -11.99 3.31
N PRO A 38 4.70 -11.15 4.35
CA PRO A 38 3.67 -10.14 4.34
C PRO A 38 3.93 -9.14 3.22
N ALA A 39 2.90 -8.92 2.41
CA ALA A 39 2.85 -7.81 1.49
C ALA A 39 1.75 -6.84 1.93
N SER A 40 2.03 -5.55 1.88
CA SER A 40 1.04 -4.49 2.06
C SER A 40 1.00 -3.62 0.82
N THR A 41 -0.21 -3.20 0.46
CA THR A 41 -0.43 -2.19 -0.59
C THR A 41 -0.93 -0.95 0.11
N GLU A 42 -0.18 0.13 -0.05
CA GLU A 42 -0.56 1.46 0.37
C GLU A 42 -1.01 2.26 -0.87
N GLN A 43 -1.42 3.50 -0.65
CA GLN A 43 -2.07 4.31 -1.68
C GLN A 43 -1.12 4.77 -2.78
N ASP A 44 0.19 4.66 -2.59
CA ASP A 44 1.22 5.03 -3.57
C ASP A 44 2.42 4.08 -3.63
N TYR A 45 2.49 3.05 -2.79
CA TYR A 45 3.53 2.01 -2.87
C TYR A 45 3.03 0.63 -2.45
N MET A 46 3.78 -0.39 -2.83
CA MET A 46 3.62 -1.75 -2.31
C MET A 46 4.90 -2.15 -1.60
N GLU A 47 4.77 -2.73 -0.42
CA GLU A 47 5.87 -3.28 0.34
C GLU A 47 5.76 -4.80 0.37
N ILE A 48 6.88 -5.48 0.12
CA ILE A 48 7.01 -6.93 0.32
C ILE A 48 8.09 -7.13 1.37
N ASN A 49 7.70 -7.74 2.48
CA ASN A 49 8.57 -7.94 3.64
C ASN A 49 8.98 -9.40 3.74
N MET A 50 10.26 -9.63 4.03
CA MET A 50 10.80 -10.96 4.37
C MET A 50 11.73 -10.83 5.57
N ALA A 51 11.63 -11.77 6.51
CA ALA A 51 12.50 -11.81 7.67
C ALA A 51 13.18 -13.18 7.76
N LEU A 52 14.44 -13.24 7.33
CA LEU A 52 15.24 -14.46 7.30
C LEU A 52 16.49 -14.32 8.18
N PRO A 53 17.01 -15.43 8.74
CA PRO A 53 18.34 -15.45 9.33
C PRO A 53 19.41 -14.93 8.36
N SER A 54 20.42 -14.21 8.86
CA SER A 54 21.45 -13.55 8.03
C SER A 54 22.20 -14.52 7.12
N GLN A 55 22.36 -15.79 7.51
CA GLN A 55 22.98 -16.82 6.66
C GLN A 55 22.20 -17.12 5.36
N HIS A 56 20.95 -16.65 5.24
CA HIS A 56 20.09 -16.82 4.07
C HIS A 56 19.93 -15.52 3.25
N LEU A 57 20.83 -14.55 3.44
CA LEU A 57 20.79 -13.27 2.72
C LEU A 57 20.82 -13.44 1.20
N GLU A 58 21.77 -14.21 0.65
CA GLU A 58 21.87 -14.42 -0.82
C GLU A 58 20.58 -15.00 -1.41
N LEU A 59 19.90 -15.82 -0.63
CA LEU A 59 18.68 -16.47 -1.03
C LEU A 59 17.49 -15.50 -1.07
N PHE A 60 17.42 -14.54 -0.14
CA PHE A 60 16.49 -13.40 -0.26
C PHE A 60 16.71 -12.64 -1.57
N PHE A 61 17.96 -12.27 -1.88
CA PHE A 61 18.29 -11.56 -3.12
C PHE A 61 17.86 -12.34 -4.36
N ARG A 62 18.12 -13.65 -4.38
CA ARG A 62 17.72 -14.51 -5.50
C ARG A 62 16.21 -14.53 -5.71
N LEU A 63 15.43 -14.68 -4.63
CA LEU A 63 13.96 -14.77 -4.71
C LEU A 63 13.33 -13.47 -5.15
N GLU A 64 13.75 -12.34 -4.59
CA GLU A 64 13.15 -11.05 -4.90
C GLU A 64 13.58 -10.52 -6.28
N ALA A 65 14.80 -10.86 -6.73
CA ALA A 65 15.19 -10.61 -8.12
C ALA A 65 14.35 -11.41 -9.12
N ASP A 66 14.07 -12.69 -8.83
CA ASP A 66 13.20 -13.51 -9.68
C ASP A 66 11.76 -12.99 -9.68
N ARG A 67 11.22 -12.60 -8.53
CA ARG A 67 9.87 -12.00 -8.42
C ARG A 67 9.73 -10.73 -9.25
N MET A 68 10.79 -9.93 -9.36
CA MET A 68 10.76 -8.66 -10.09
C MET A 68 10.60 -8.82 -11.60
N VAL A 69 11.04 -9.94 -12.19
CA VAL A 69 11.00 -10.12 -13.65
C VAL A 69 10.24 -11.36 -14.14
N ASN A 70 10.00 -12.34 -13.27
CA ASN A 70 9.40 -13.63 -13.62
C ASN A 70 8.12 -13.93 -12.82
N ALA A 71 7.42 -12.90 -12.31
CA ALA A 71 6.16 -13.13 -11.62
C ALA A 71 5.11 -13.69 -12.58
N VAL A 72 4.40 -14.70 -12.09
CA VAL A 72 3.37 -15.42 -12.83
C VAL A 72 2.10 -15.35 -12.00
N LEU A 73 1.02 -14.80 -12.58
CA LEU A 73 -0.24 -14.56 -11.89
C LEU A 73 -1.12 -15.82 -11.85
N ARG A 74 -0.58 -16.90 -11.28
CA ARG A 74 -1.26 -18.20 -11.15
C ARG A 74 -2.50 -18.11 -10.28
N GLY A 75 -3.50 -18.95 -10.57
CA GLY A 75 -4.73 -19.00 -9.78
C GLY A 75 -5.48 -17.67 -9.79
N TRP A 76 -5.31 -16.89 -10.87
CA TRP A 76 -5.78 -15.53 -11.02
C TRP A 76 -7.24 -15.36 -10.58
N GLU A 77 -8.15 -16.18 -11.09
CA GLU A 77 -9.58 -16.05 -10.76
C GLU A 77 -9.86 -16.27 -9.27
N ALA A 78 -9.21 -17.25 -8.63
CA ALA A 78 -9.38 -17.49 -7.20
C ALA A 78 -8.90 -16.30 -6.37
N GLN A 79 -7.69 -15.80 -6.66
CA GLN A 79 -7.13 -14.63 -5.97
C GLN A 79 -7.97 -13.36 -6.21
N ARG A 80 -8.45 -13.19 -7.44
CA ARG A 80 -9.35 -12.09 -7.82
C ARG A 80 -10.64 -12.10 -6.97
N PHE A 81 -11.25 -13.26 -6.75
CA PHE A 81 -12.44 -13.37 -5.89
C PHE A 81 -12.12 -13.20 -4.40
N THR A 82 -10.95 -13.63 -3.93
CA THR A 82 -10.50 -13.34 -2.56
C THR A 82 -10.40 -11.83 -2.31
N VAL A 83 -9.84 -11.07 -3.24
CA VAL A 83 -9.81 -9.59 -3.15
C VAL A 83 -11.22 -9.01 -3.13
N LEU A 84 -12.14 -9.51 -3.96
CA LEU A 84 -13.54 -9.06 -3.93
C LEU A 84 -14.19 -9.32 -2.57
N GLU A 85 -13.97 -10.50 -1.99
CA GLU A 85 -14.51 -10.85 -0.69
C GLU A 85 -13.96 -9.94 0.42
N GLN A 86 -12.67 -9.60 0.37
CA GLN A 86 -12.06 -8.63 1.29
C GLN A 86 -12.69 -7.23 1.14
N VAL A 87 -12.87 -6.74 -0.09
CA VAL A 87 -13.51 -5.44 -0.35
C VAL A 87 -14.95 -5.46 0.14
N LEU A 88 -15.74 -6.49 -0.17
CA LEU A 88 -17.12 -6.63 0.31
C LEU A 88 -17.20 -6.74 1.84
N GLY A 89 -16.29 -7.49 2.45
CA GLY A 89 -16.16 -7.61 3.90
C GLY A 89 -15.86 -6.27 4.56
N GLY A 90 -14.93 -5.49 4.00
CA GLY A 90 -14.65 -4.12 4.44
C GLY A 90 -15.88 -3.21 4.29
N GLN A 91 -16.54 -3.27 3.14
CA GLN A 91 -17.74 -2.49 2.82
C GLN A 91 -18.96 -2.86 3.68
N SER A 92 -18.96 -4.01 4.35
CA SER A 92 -19.99 -4.34 5.35
C SER A 92 -19.89 -3.49 6.62
N GLN A 93 -18.71 -2.92 6.91
CA GLN A 93 -18.47 -2.12 8.11
C GLN A 93 -18.91 -0.66 7.91
N PRO A 94 -19.76 -0.09 8.77
CA PRO A 94 -20.19 1.31 8.68
C PRO A 94 -19.03 2.31 8.66
N GLN A 95 -17.97 2.05 9.43
CA GLN A 95 -16.80 2.93 9.50
C GLN A 95 -16.03 2.97 8.17
N THR A 96 -15.93 1.86 7.44
CA THR A 96 -15.27 1.82 6.12
C THR A 96 -16.01 2.69 5.11
N ARG A 97 -17.34 2.54 5.04
CA ARG A 97 -18.19 3.34 4.15
C ARG A 97 -18.12 4.83 4.50
N PHE A 98 -18.10 5.15 5.80
CA PHE A 98 -17.90 6.52 6.27
C PHE A 98 -16.53 7.08 5.85
N ASN A 99 -15.45 6.31 6.02
CA ASN A 99 -14.10 6.71 5.65
C ASN A 99 -13.98 6.97 4.13
N GLU A 100 -14.57 6.11 3.29
CA GLU A 100 -14.63 6.33 1.84
C GLU A 100 -15.42 7.59 1.47
N ALA A 101 -16.57 7.82 2.13
CA ALA A 101 -17.38 9.01 1.88
C ALA A 101 -16.68 10.31 2.30
N ILE A 102 -16.02 10.33 3.46
CA ILE A 102 -15.27 11.51 3.93
C ILE A 102 -14.03 11.75 3.04
N ASP A 103 -13.38 10.70 2.54
CA ASP A 103 -12.26 10.80 1.59
C ASP A 103 -12.72 11.39 0.26
N GLY A 104 -13.86 10.93 -0.27
CA GLY A 104 -14.46 11.44 -1.52
C GLY A 104 -14.94 12.89 -1.45
N VAL A 105 -15.22 13.45 -0.27
CA VAL A 105 -15.48 14.90 -0.11
C VAL A 105 -14.22 15.70 0.20
N THR A 106 -13.13 15.04 0.62
CA THR A 106 -11.86 15.72 0.94
C THR A 106 -11.09 16.06 -0.33
N ALA A 107 -11.17 15.21 -1.36
CA ALA A 107 -10.58 15.46 -2.66
C ALA A 107 -11.48 14.96 -3.79
N SER A 108 -11.44 15.68 -4.90
CA SER A 108 -12.27 15.51 -6.09
C SER A 108 -11.61 14.61 -7.13
N SER A 109 -10.27 14.58 -7.21
CA SER A 109 -9.57 13.96 -8.33
C SER A 109 -8.35 13.12 -7.94
N HIS A 110 -7.71 13.44 -6.82
CA HIS A 110 -6.45 12.81 -6.43
C HIS A 110 -6.62 11.31 -6.05
N PRO A 111 -5.89 10.37 -6.70
CA PRO A 111 -6.06 8.93 -6.46
C PRO A 111 -5.79 8.42 -5.04
N VAL A 112 -4.98 9.12 -4.26
CA VAL A 112 -4.72 8.79 -2.83
C VAL A 112 -5.97 8.76 -1.93
N TYR A 113 -7.10 9.28 -2.41
CA TYR A 113 -8.39 9.21 -1.72
C TYR A 113 -9.30 8.11 -2.27
N ARG A 114 -8.83 7.32 -3.23
CA ARG A 114 -9.52 6.12 -3.68
C ARG A 114 -9.33 5.02 -2.63
N PRO A 115 -10.36 4.18 -2.41
CA PRO A 115 -10.25 3.06 -1.49
C PRO A 115 -9.23 2.04 -1.99
N ASP A 116 -8.53 1.41 -1.05
CA ASP A 116 -7.62 0.30 -1.33
C ASP A 116 -8.41 -0.86 -1.96
N GLY A 117 -7.86 -1.46 -3.01
CA GLY A 117 -8.58 -2.47 -3.82
C GLY A 117 -9.63 -1.89 -4.78
N GLY A 118 -9.79 -0.56 -4.82
CA GLY A 118 -10.71 0.15 -5.72
C GLY A 118 -12.18 0.05 -5.31
N HIS A 119 -13.05 0.64 -6.12
CA HIS A 119 -14.49 0.54 -5.88
C HIS A 119 -15.04 -0.78 -6.44
N ILE A 120 -16.10 -1.31 -5.81
CA ILE A 120 -16.78 -2.53 -6.27
C ILE A 120 -17.18 -2.45 -7.76
N ARG A 121 -17.61 -1.27 -8.22
CA ARG A 121 -18.00 -1.04 -9.62
C ARG A 121 -16.84 -1.25 -10.62
N ASP A 122 -15.60 -1.07 -10.17
CA ASP A 122 -14.40 -1.16 -11.00
C ASP A 122 -13.88 -2.61 -11.08
N PHE A 123 -14.49 -3.55 -10.33
CA PHE A 123 -14.07 -4.95 -10.31
C PHE A 123 -14.13 -5.65 -11.67
N GLY A 124 -14.98 -5.17 -12.59
CA GLY A 124 -15.00 -5.63 -13.98
C GLY A 124 -13.68 -5.34 -14.73
N ASN A 125 -12.99 -4.26 -14.38
CA ASN A 125 -11.71 -3.87 -14.97
C ASN A 125 -10.53 -4.63 -14.37
N PHE A 126 -10.74 -5.28 -13.21
CA PHE A 126 -9.73 -6.11 -12.55
C PHE A 126 -9.55 -7.43 -13.32
N THR A 127 -8.80 -7.34 -14.42
CA THR A 127 -8.51 -8.47 -15.32
C THR A 127 -7.05 -8.88 -15.20
N ARG A 128 -6.74 -10.14 -15.51
CA ARG A 128 -5.36 -10.65 -15.52
C ARG A 128 -4.46 -9.80 -16.43
N ALA A 129 -5.00 -9.35 -17.56
CA ALA A 129 -4.29 -8.49 -18.50
C ALA A 129 -3.96 -7.12 -17.90
N ALA A 130 -4.92 -6.48 -17.21
CA ALA A 130 -4.68 -5.24 -16.49
C ALA A 130 -3.62 -5.42 -15.40
N MET A 131 -3.63 -6.55 -14.68
CA MET A 131 -2.62 -6.82 -13.65
C MET A 131 -1.23 -7.09 -14.20
N HIS A 132 -1.12 -7.80 -15.32
CA HIS A 132 0.16 -7.90 -16.00
C HIS A 132 0.64 -6.53 -16.47
N LYS A 133 -0.25 -5.67 -16.96
CA LYS A 133 0.15 -4.31 -17.35
C LYS A 133 0.72 -3.54 -16.14
N ILE A 134 0.03 -3.61 -15.00
CA ILE A 134 0.50 -2.99 -13.76
C ILE A 134 1.86 -3.57 -13.32
N TYR A 135 2.03 -4.89 -13.39
CA TYR A 135 3.31 -5.53 -13.12
C TYR A 135 4.41 -5.03 -14.05
N ASP A 136 4.16 -5.05 -15.36
CA ASP A 136 5.10 -4.61 -16.40
C ASP A 136 5.48 -3.11 -16.27
N ASP A 137 4.54 -2.27 -15.82
CA ASP A 137 4.73 -0.81 -15.69
C ASP A 137 5.44 -0.42 -14.38
N TYR A 138 5.13 -1.08 -13.25
CA TYR A 138 5.53 -0.63 -11.91
C TYR A 138 6.55 -1.53 -11.21
N PHE A 139 6.60 -2.83 -11.51
CA PHE A 139 7.54 -3.78 -10.87
C PHE A 139 8.87 -3.84 -11.62
N VAL A 140 9.45 -2.69 -11.88
CA VAL A 140 10.70 -2.54 -12.63
C VAL A 140 11.88 -2.24 -11.69
N PRO A 141 13.11 -2.70 -11.99
CA PRO A 141 14.26 -2.48 -11.09
C PRO A 141 14.55 -1.01 -10.77
N ASN A 142 14.32 -0.10 -11.71
CA ASN A 142 14.49 1.33 -11.54
C ASN A 142 13.40 2.02 -10.70
N ASN A 143 12.36 1.29 -10.28
CA ASN A 143 11.29 1.77 -9.41
C ASN A 143 11.30 1.09 -8.01
N ALA A 144 12.26 0.21 -7.76
CA ALA A 144 12.35 -0.54 -6.52
C ALA A 144 13.32 0.12 -5.52
N THR A 145 12.97 0.06 -4.22
CA THR A 145 13.87 0.42 -3.12
C THR A 145 14.08 -0.80 -2.24
N LEU A 146 15.33 -1.19 -2.03
CA LEU A 146 15.69 -2.28 -1.13
C LEU A 146 16.11 -1.73 0.24
N VAL A 147 15.43 -2.18 1.29
CA VAL A 147 15.76 -1.84 2.68
C VAL A 147 16.18 -3.12 3.40
N LEU A 148 17.39 -3.12 3.96
CA LEU A 148 17.92 -4.24 4.73
C LEU A 148 18.16 -3.79 6.18
N VAL A 149 17.62 -4.55 7.14
CA VAL A 149 17.74 -4.25 8.57
C VAL A 149 18.13 -5.53 9.31
N GLY A 150 19.22 -5.47 10.07
CA GLY A 150 19.69 -6.58 10.89
C GLY A 150 21.19 -6.78 10.84
N ASP A 151 21.62 -8.02 11.05
CA ASP A 151 23.01 -8.47 10.98
C ASP A 151 23.46 -8.63 9.52
N VAL A 152 23.67 -7.49 8.84
CA VAL A 152 24.11 -7.42 7.45
C VAL A 152 24.95 -6.17 7.24
N THR A 153 26.07 -6.30 6.52
CA THR A 153 26.95 -5.19 6.18
C THR A 153 26.81 -4.80 4.71
N LEU A 154 27.17 -3.55 4.38
CA LEU A 154 27.22 -3.12 2.98
C LEU A 154 28.22 -3.95 2.15
N ALA A 155 29.31 -4.42 2.78
CA ALA A 155 30.31 -5.24 2.11
C ALA A 155 29.75 -6.61 1.66
N GLU A 156 28.74 -7.13 2.36
CA GLU A 156 28.05 -8.37 1.99
C GLU A 156 26.89 -8.09 1.02
N ALA A 157 26.10 -7.04 1.28
CA ALA A 157 24.87 -6.76 0.55
C ALA A 157 25.11 -6.19 -0.86
N VAL A 158 26.09 -5.30 -1.04
CA VAL A 158 26.33 -4.64 -2.35
C VAL A 158 26.69 -5.65 -3.44
N PRO A 159 27.64 -6.60 -3.23
CA PRO A 159 27.95 -7.60 -4.24
C PRO A 159 26.75 -8.50 -4.60
N LEU A 160 25.90 -8.82 -3.62
CA LEU A 160 24.68 -9.58 -3.88
C LEU A 160 23.66 -8.75 -4.67
N ALA A 161 23.49 -7.48 -4.32
CA ALA A 161 22.60 -6.57 -5.06
C ALA A 161 23.05 -6.42 -6.51
N GLU A 162 24.33 -6.21 -6.77
CA GLU A 162 24.90 -6.14 -8.13
C GLU A 162 24.71 -7.46 -8.89
N ARG A 163 24.92 -8.59 -8.21
CA ARG A 163 24.78 -9.91 -8.81
C ARG A 163 23.34 -10.24 -9.21
N TYR A 164 22.37 -9.94 -8.35
CA TYR A 164 20.98 -10.38 -8.54
C TYR A 164 20.10 -9.30 -9.17
N PHE A 165 20.19 -8.05 -8.71
CA PHE A 165 19.40 -6.94 -9.24
C PHE A 165 20.14 -6.17 -10.34
N GLY A 166 21.46 -6.03 -10.24
CA GLY A 166 22.26 -5.27 -11.22
C GLY A 166 22.29 -5.87 -12.62
N GLN A 167 21.98 -7.17 -12.76
CA GLN A 167 21.85 -7.85 -14.05
C GLN A 167 20.47 -7.70 -14.68
N LEU A 168 19.47 -7.22 -13.92
CA LEU A 168 18.11 -7.07 -14.42
C LEU A 168 18.06 -5.86 -15.37
N PRO A 169 17.40 -5.99 -16.53
CA PRO A 169 17.24 -4.88 -17.44
C PRO A 169 16.43 -3.78 -16.77
N ARG A 170 16.85 -2.53 -16.98
CA ARG A 170 16.05 -1.37 -16.61
C ARG A 170 14.71 -1.42 -17.33
N GLY A 171 13.61 -1.20 -16.61
CA GLY A 171 12.27 -1.13 -17.19
C GLY A 171 11.93 0.27 -17.70
N PRO A 172 10.70 0.44 -18.24
CA PRO A 172 10.15 1.76 -18.53
C PRO A 172 10.11 2.65 -17.28
N GLU A 173 10.03 3.96 -17.47
CA GLU A 173 9.63 4.82 -16.36
C GLU A 173 8.19 4.49 -15.99
N PRO A 174 7.90 4.27 -14.70
CA PRO A 174 6.52 4.17 -14.24
C PRO A 174 5.75 5.43 -14.64
N PRO A 175 4.46 5.31 -14.97
CA PRO A 175 3.61 6.47 -15.24
C PRO A 175 3.70 7.48 -14.08
N ALA A 176 4.23 8.67 -14.35
CA ALA A 176 4.49 9.69 -13.34
C ALA A 176 3.31 10.67 -13.16
N ASP A 177 2.27 10.55 -13.99
CA ASP A 177 1.27 11.61 -14.16
C ASP A 177 0.07 11.42 -13.23
N LEU A 178 0.30 11.57 -11.94
CA LEU A 178 -0.74 12.15 -11.09
C LEU A 178 -0.38 13.63 -10.98
N ASP A 179 -1.18 14.49 -11.60
CA ASP A 179 -1.09 15.93 -11.35
C ASP A 179 -1.58 16.19 -9.91
N VAL A 180 -0.68 15.93 -8.95
CA VAL A 180 -0.91 16.09 -7.50
C VAL A 180 -1.28 17.55 -7.18
N GLU A 181 -0.89 18.49 -8.04
CA GLU A 181 -1.17 19.92 -7.89
C GLU A 181 -2.53 20.34 -8.47
N ALA A 182 -3.13 19.58 -9.40
CA ALA A 182 -4.44 19.86 -9.99
C ALA A 182 -5.63 19.75 -9.03
N GLU A 183 -5.44 19.21 -7.82
CA GLU A 183 -6.52 19.14 -6.85
C GLU A 183 -6.97 20.58 -6.46
N PRO A 184 -8.25 20.94 -6.64
CA PRO A 184 -8.71 22.28 -6.34
C PRO A 184 -8.55 22.62 -4.86
N VAL A 185 -8.21 23.89 -4.56
CA VAL A 185 -8.25 24.38 -3.18
C VAL A 185 -9.70 24.29 -2.68
N PRO A 186 -9.95 23.67 -1.51
CA PRO A 186 -11.31 23.60 -0.97
C PRO A 186 -11.94 24.98 -0.85
N GLY A 187 -13.07 25.20 -1.53
CA GLY A 187 -13.75 26.50 -1.58
C GLY A 187 -14.51 26.89 -0.31
N GLY A 188 -14.47 26.05 0.74
CA GLY A 188 -15.18 26.27 1.99
C GLY A 188 -15.39 24.98 2.79
N ALA A 189 -16.19 25.06 3.86
CA ALA A 189 -16.54 23.90 4.67
C ALA A 189 -17.53 22.99 3.93
N ILE A 190 -17.23 21.69 3.89
CA ILE A 190 -18.14 20.66 3.40
C ILE A 190 -18.75 19.93 4.59
N ARG A 191 -20.08 19.76 4.59
CA ARG A 191 -20.80 19.00 5.61
C ARG A 191 -21.33 17.71 4.99
N LEU A 192 -20.93 16.58 5.56
CA LEU A 192 -21.44 15.26 5.25
C LEU A 192 -22.41 14.82 6.35
N ASP A 193 -23.70 14.70 6.02
CA ASP A 193 -24.68 14.07 6.91
C ASP A 193 -24.68 12.55 6.64
N TRP A 194 -24.33 11.77 7.66
CA TRP A 194 -24.12 10.32 7.54
C TRP A 194 -25.12 9.56 8.40
N THR A 195 -25.82 8.59 7.82
CA THR A 195 -26.94 7.88 8.48
C THR A 195 -26.56 6.53 9.06
N ASP A 196 -25.50 5.89 8.56
CA ASP A 196 -25.11 4.58 9.06
C ASP A 196 -24.56 4.71 10.50
N PRO A 197 -24.78 3.69 11.35
CA PRO A 197 -24.37 3.74 12.74
C PRO A 197 -22.84 3.72 12.84
N VAL A 198 -22.25 4.90 13.06
CA VAL A 198 -20.84 5.09 13.41
C VAL A 198 -20.75 5.79 14.75
N SER A 199 -19.67 5.56 15.48
CA SER A 199 -19.40 6.31 16.71
C SER A 199 -19.36 7.81 16.39
N PRO A 200 -19.97 8.68 17.23
CA PRO A 200 -19.92 10.13 17.02
C PRO A 200 -18.47 10.60 16.90
N GLN A 201 -18.15 11.19 15.76
CA GLN A 201 -16.80 11.63 15.43
C GLN A 201 -16.84 12.94 14.66
N VAL A 202 -15.81 13.76 14.82
CA VAL A 202 -15.64 15.01 14.09
C VAL A 202 -14.30 14.94 13.38
N HIS A 203 -14.34 15.09 12.06
CA HIS A 203 -13.15 15.14 11.22
C HIS A 203 -12.93 16.58 10.76
N VAL A 204 -11.73 17.11 11.01
CA VAL A 204 -11.30 18.40 10.47
C VAL A 204 -10.04 18.16 9.66
N ARG A 205 -10.13 18.36 8.35
CA ARG A 205 -9.06 18.03 7.40
C ARG A 205 -8.57 19.30 6.72
N TYR A 206 -7.25 19.48 6.71
CA TYR A 206 -6.58 20.58 6.03
C TYR A 206 -5.63 20.01 4.99
N ARG A 207 -5.59 20.63 3.81
CA ARG A 207 -4.53 20.36 2.83
C ARG A 207 -3.23 20.96 3.36
N ILE A 208 -2.17 20.17 3.35
CA ILE A 208 -0.82 20.58 3.74
C ILE A 208 0.15 20.33 2.56
N PRO A 209 1.33 20.95 2.56
CA PRO A 209 2.39 20.57 1.64
C PRO A 209 2.76 19.09 1.78
N GLY A 210 3.17 18.47 0.68
CA GLY A 210 3.52 17.05 0.66
C GLY A 210 4.89 16.74 1.28
N MET A 211 5.32 15.48 1.12
CA MET A 211 6.59 15.00 1.70
C MET A 211 7.81 15.78 1.21
N GLY A 212 8.76 16.00 2.11
CA GLY A 212 10.00 16.74 1.82
C GLY A 212 9.90 18.27 1.93
N HIS A 213 8.71 18.82 2.16
CA HIS A 213 8.56 20.26 2.37
C HIS A 213 9.27 20.72 3.66
N PRO A 214 9.97 21.87 3.68
CA PRO A 214 10.67 22.38 4.86
C PRO A 214 9.79 22.56 6.11
N ASP A 215 8.49 22.79 5.92
CA ASP A 215 7.53 22.97 7.03
C ASP A 215 7.08 21.64 7.67
N ARG A 216 7.49 20.48 7.14
CA ARG A 216 7.06 19.18 7.68
C ARG A 216 7.34 19.04 9.19
N PRO A 217 8.53 19.37 9.73
CA PRO A 217 8.79 19.28 11.16
C PRO A 217 7.87 20.19 12.01
N VAL A 218 7.46 21.34 11.46
CA VAL A 218 6.54 22.25 12.15
C VAL A 218 5.15 21.63 12.22
N LEU A 219 4.69 21.03 11.13
CA LEU A 219 3.42 20.30 11.10
C LEU A 219 3.45 19.12 12.09
N ASP A 220 4.52 18.32 12.12
CA ASP A 220 4.70 17.22 13.09
C ASP A 220 4.57 17.69 14.54
N LEU A 221 5.17 18.84 14.87
CA LEU A 221 5.04 19.44 16.19
C LEU A 221 3.59 19.87 16.48
N ILE A 222 2.90 20.47 15.51
CA ILE A 222 1.49 20.86 15.67
C ILE A 222 0.61 19.64 15.93
N ALA A 223 0.77 18.55 15.17
CA ALA A 223 0.04 17.31 15.39
C ALA A 223 0.30 16.73 16.79
N ALA A 224 1.56 16.66 17.21
CA ALA A 224 1.93 16.16 18.54
C ALA A 224 1.33 17.03 19.66
N LEU A 225 1.30 18.36 19.49
CA LEU A 225 0.70 19.28 20.46
C LEU A 225 -0.83 19.17 20.54
N LEU A 226 -1.50 18.82 19.45
CA LEU A 226 -2.96 18.67 19.41
C LEU A 226 -3.43 17.30 19.92
N SER A 227 -2.65 16.24 19.65
CA SER A 227 -3.01 14.85 19.89
C SER A 227 -3.01 14.43 21.37
N GLY A 228 -3.82 13.43 21.67
CA GLY A 228 -3.84 12.74 22.96
C GLY A 228 -4.60 13.48 24.07
N PRO A 229 -4.75 12.84 25.24
CA PRO A 229 -5.53 13.39 26.36
C PRO A 229 -4.88 14.63 26.98
N HIS A 230 -3.55 14.75 26.88
CA HIS A 230 -2.78 15.88 27.39
C HIS A 230 -2.42 16.90 26.31
N GLY A 231 -2.80 16.67 25.04
CA GLY A 231 -2.67 17.66 23.98
C GLY A 231 -3.62 18.84 24.19
N LEU A 232 -3.36 19.95 23.49
CA LEU A 232 -4.12 21.20 23.62
C LEU A 232 -5.63 20.97 23.37
N ALA A 233 -5.99 20.15 22.39
CA ALA A 233 -7.39 19.84 22.09
C ALA A 233 -8.02 18.89 23.13
N GLY A 234 -7.28 17.85 23.56
CA GLY A 234 -7.73 16.94 24.63
C GLY A 234 -8.01 17.67 25.94
N GLN A 235 -7.11 18.56 26.37
CA GLN A 235 -7.29 19.38 27.57
C GLN A 235 -8.51 20.30 27.47
N ARG A 236 -8.73 20.93 26.31
CA ARG A 236 -9.90 21.82 26.09
C ARG A 236 -11.22 21.05 26.18
N LEU A 237 -11.27 19.82 25.65
CA LEU A 237 -12.45 18.96 25.76
C LEU A 237 -12.70 18.52 27.20
N ALA A 238 -11.64 18.14 27.92
CA ALA A 238 -11.75 17.78 29.33
C ALA A 238 -12.28 18.94 30.19
N ILE A 239 -11.79 20.16 29.99
CA ILE A 239 -12.30 21.37 30.67
C ILE A 239 -13.78 21.63 30.34
N ALA A 240 -14.19 21.35 29.10
CA ALA A 240 -15.57 21.47 28.67
C ALA A 240 -16.48 20.31 29.14
N GLY A 241 -15.96 19.37 29.95
CA GLY A 241 -16.70 18.21 30.45
C GLY A 241 -17.05 17.18 29.36
N LYS A 242 -16.31 17.16 28.24
CA LYS A 242 -16.54 16.23 27.13
C LYS A 242 -15.49 15.11 27.15
N SER A 243 -15.96 13.87 27.09
CA SER A 243 -15.09 12.69 26.94
C SER A 243 -14.95 12.31 25.47
N ALA A 244 -13.76 12.49 24.90
CA ALA A 244 -13.42 12.05 23.55
C ALA A 244 -11.92 11.76 23.43
N SER A 245 -11.56 10.84 22.54
CA SER A 245 -10.18 10.70 22.06
C SER A 245 -9.92 11.75 20.98
N VAL A 246 -8.72 12.34 21.01
CA VAL A 246 -8.27 13.28 19.98
C VAL A 246 -7.00 12.74 19.34
N SER A 247 -7.02 12.63 18.02
CA SER A 247 -5.82 12.43 17.21
C SER A 247 -5.73 13.53 16.16
N ALA A 248 -4.51 13.93 15.87
CA ALA A 248 -4.11 14.82 14.81
C ALA A 248 -2.96 14.12 14.12
N ASP A 249 -3.20 13.70 12.88
CA ASP A 249 -2.31 12.86 12.10
C ASP A 249 -2.20 13.44 10.70
N PHE A 250 -1.14 13.07 9.99
CA PHE A 250 -0.94 13.46 8.60
C PHE A 250 -1.06 12.26 7.71
N ARG A 251 -1.93 12.35 6.70
CA ARG A 251 -1.87 11.43 5.57
C ARG A 251 -0.68 11.84 4.71
N VAL A 252 0.34 11.00 4.70
CA VAL A 252 1.51 11.18 3.83
C VAL A 252 1.08 10.84 2.41
N ILE A 253 1.35 11.76 1.49
CA ILE A 253 1.24 11.53 0.04
C ILE A 253 2.67 11.69 -0.48
N HIS A 254 3.25 10.62 -1.01
CA HIS A 254 4.56 10.70 -1.64
C HIS A 254 4.40 11.45 -2.95
N THR A 255 4.93 12.67 -2.99
CA THR A 255 4.65 13.64 -4.05
C THR A 255 5.37 13.35 -5.36
N TYR A 256 6.35 12.43 -5.37
CA TYR A 256 7.14 12.15 -6.55
C TYR A 256 7.57 10.66 -6.59
N ARG A 257 7.17 9.96 -7.66
CA ARG A 257 7.65 8.61 -8.08
C ARG A 257 7.12 7.39 -7.34
N PHE A 258 6.24 7.56 -6.37
CA PHE A 258 5.52 6.43 -5.77
C PHE A 258 4.17 6.32 -6.49
N GLY A 259 4.11 5.42 -7.45
CA GLY A 259 2.88 5.10 -8.18
C GLY A 259 2.22 3.87 -7.56
N SER A 260 0.93 3.98 -7.26
CA SER A 260 0.16 2.82 -6.80
C SER A 260 -0.15 1.87 -7.95
N PRO A 261 0.16 0.57 -7.80
CA PRO A 261 -0.37 -0.47 -8.68
C PRO A 261 -1.89 -0.69 -8.51
N GLY A 262 -2.52 -0.14 -7.45
CA GLY A 262 -3.84 -0.55 -6.97
C GLY A 262 -5.06 0.18 -7.56
N ALA A 263 -4.88 1.21 -8.39
CA ALA A 263 -6.01 1.95 -8.94
C ALA A 263 -6.50 1.35 -10.28
N PHE A 264 -7.57 0.54 -10.25
CA PHE A 264 -8.18 -0.11 -11.42
C PHE A 264 -9.03 0.82 -12.31
N THR A 265 -8.55 2.04 -12.59
CA THR A 265 -9.29 2.99 -13.43
C THR A 265 -8.78 2.98 -14.86
N ARG A 266 -9.70 2.72 -15.79
CA ARG A 266 -9.67 2.83 -17.27
C ARG A 266 -8.32 3.07 -17.96
#